data_AF-A0A7S2MTW6-F1
#
_entry.id   AF-A0A7S2MTW6-F1
#
_cell.length_a   1.000
_cell.length_b   1.000
_cell.length_c   1.000
_cell.angle_alpha   90.00
_cell.angle_beta   90.00
_cell.angle_gamma   90.00
#
_symmetry.space_group_name_H-M   'P 1'
#
loop_
_entity.id
_entity.type
_entity.pdbx_description
1 polymer ?
#
loop_
_entity_poly.entity_id
_entity_poly.type
_entity_poly.pdbx_seq_one_letter_code
_entity_poly.pdbx_strand_id
1 'polypeptide(L)'
;GQPLSGLNWLSQAQPGSRFQRRKCDASMVEELFGKGGTEQRRAAAVLLLCTVPVRPPSELAASKVRLKNLVPTQVALRTGAAAEPVRVRLDTSPLEGGHDYTVAFTHQWTSMTYIAEAVLLPGLRGVELTVPGQMLTPTSQTPEGLYDVHLVIDSAFRSENRRTLTVGSAESELSSSSVSQSCSASSFVPIGKASK
;
A
#
# COMPACT_ATOMS: atom_id res chain seq x y z
N GLY A 1 12.45 -1.62 -3.77
CA GLY A 1 12.86 -2.16 -2.45
C GLY A 1 12.28 -1.29 -1.36
N GLN A 2 11.94 -1.86 -0.19
CA GLN A 2 11.61 -1.07 1.00
C GLN A 2 12.86 -0.26 1.41
N PRO A 3 12.75 1.04 1.73
CA PRO A 3 13.90 1.81 2.16
C PRO A 3 14.41 1.24 3.49
N LEU A 4 15.73 0.98 3.57
CA LEU A 4 16.38 0.46 4.77
C LEU A 4 16.23 1.39 5.99
N SER A 5 15.89 2.66 5.77
CA SER A 5 15.74 3.70 6.80
C SER A 5 14.67 3.40 7.86
N GLY A 6 13.69 2.53 7.56
CA GLY A 6 12.66 2.08 8.51
C GLY A 6 13.02 0.80 9.27
N LEU A 7 14.12 0.13 8.90
CA LEU A 7 14.52 -1.15 9.47
C LEU A 7 15.51 -0.96 10.61
N ASN A 8 15.42 -1.85 11.58
CA ASN A 8 16.42 -1.98 12.63
C ASN A 8 17.06 -3.36 12.53
N TRP A 9 18.34 -3.42 12.84
CA TRP A 9 19.06 -4.67 12.96
C TRP A 9 19.57 -4.88 14.37
N LEU A 10 19.73 -6.15 14.71
CA LEU A 10 20.33 -6.56 15.96
C LEU A 10 21.80 -6.84 15.71
N SER A 11 22.64 -6.03 16.33
CA SER A 11 24.09 -6.23 16.39
C SER A 11 24.46 -6.93 17.68
N GLN A 12 25.46 -7.81 17.62
CA GLN A 12 26.01 -8.49 18.78
C GLN A 12 27.53 -8.32 18.76
N ALA A 13 28.08 -7.61 19.74
CA ALA A 13 29.51 -7.29 19.76
C ALA A 13 30.39 -8.52 20.07
N GLN A 14 29.87 -9.47 20.85
CA GLN A 14 30.54 -10.73 21.21
C GLN A 14 29.52 -11.88 21.36
N PRO A 15 29.88 -13.13 21.03
CA PRO A 15 29.02 -14.29 21.28
C PRO A 15 28.58 -14.34 22.75
N GLY A 16 27.26 -14.38 23.00
CA GLY A 16 26.68 -14.40 24.35
C GLY A 16 26.37 -13.02 24.95
N SER A 17 26.75 -11.93 24.29
CA SER A 17 26.33 -10.57 24.69
C SER A 17 24.87 -10.28 24.30
N ARG A 18 24.22 -9.33 24.98
CA ARG A 18 22.86 -8.91 24.66
C ARG A 18 22.82 -8.23 23.28
N PHE A 19 21.83 -8.59 22.47
CA PHE A 19 21.59 -7.92 21.19
C PHE A 19 21.28 -6.43 21.39
N GLN A 20 21.96 -5.59 20.61
CA GLN A 20 21.72 -4.16 20.54
C GLN A 20 20.97 -3.81 19.26
N ARG A 21 19.84 -3.13 19.40
CA ARG A 21 19.02 -2.66 18.28
C ARG A 21 19.61 -1.36 17.72
N ARG A 22 19.99 -1.37 16.45
CA ARG A 22 20.56 -0.24 15.72
C ARG A 22 19.76 0.01 14.43
N LYS A 23 19.75 1.24 13.92
CA LYS A 23 19.14 1.52 12.61
C LYS A 23 19.92 0.80 11.51
N CYS A 24 19.21 0.29 10.50
CA CYS A 24 19.85 -0.25 9.31
C CYS A 24 20.44 0.89 8.48
N ASP A 25 21.76 0.87 8.27
CA ASP A 25 22.50 1.81 7.43
C ASP A 25 23.63 1.08 6.70
N ALA A 26 24.40 1.79 5.86
CA ALA A 26 25.52 1.21 5.14
C ALA A 26 26.64 0.69 6.05
N SER A 27 26.76 1.22 7.28
CA SER A 27 27.78 0.81 8.24
C SER A 27 27.56 -0.62 8.74
N MET A 28 26.32 -1.11 8.75
CA MET A 28 26.01 -2.53 8.99
C MET A 28 26.74 -3.43 7.98
N VAL A 29 26.69 -3.09 6.69
CA VAL A 29 27.30 -3.89 5.63
C VAL A 29 28.83 -3.87 5.79
N GLU A 30 29.39 -2.71 6.13
CA GLU A 30 30.82 -2.59 6.41
C GLU A 30 31.24 -3.38 7.66
N GLU A 31 30.40 -3.44 8.70
CA GLU A 31 30.67 -4.24 9.91
C GLU A 31 30.63 -5.76 9.63
N LEU A 32 29.78 -6.19 8.69
CA LEU A 32 29.70 -7.60 8.25
C LEU A 32 30.78 -8.01 7.24
N PHE A 33 31.17 -7.12 6.33
CA PHE A 33 32.04 -7.45 5.18
C PHE A 33 33.40 -6.72 5.21
N GLY A 34 33.67 -5.92 6.24
CA GLY A 34 34.86 -5.09 6.39
C GLY A 34 36.17 -5.86 6.44
N LYS A 35 37.18 -5.32 5.75
CA LYS A 35 38.55 -5.85 5.64
C LYS A 35 39.31 -5.70 6.97
N GLY A 36 39.27 -6.70 7.86
CA GLY A 36 40.15 -6.66 9.04
C GLY A 36 39.97 -7.71 10.13
N GLY A 37 39.10 -8.71 9.98
CA GLY A 37 38.95 -9.77 10.97
C GLY A 37 39.71 -11.03 10.59
N THR A 38 40.69 -11.42 11.40
CA THR A 38 41.28 -12.77 11.42
C THR A 38 40.22 -13.86 11.30
N GLU A 39 40.55 -14.97 10.62
CA GLU A 39 39.63 -16.05 10.21
C GLU A 39 38.69 -16.58 11.31
N GLN A 40 38.99 -16.38 12.59
CA GLN A 40 38.13 -16.73 13.73
C GLN A 40 36.86 -15.87 13.90
N ARG A 41 36.80 -14.65 13.33
CA ARG A 41 35.60 -13.79 13.39
C ARG A 41 34.59 -14.02 12.25
N ARG A 42 34.94 -14.86 11.27
CA ARG A 42 34.05 -15.26 10.17
C ARG A 42 33.02 -16.32 10.56
N ALA A 43 32.99 -16.73 11.83
CA ALA A 43 31.94 -17.59 12.35
C ALA A 43 30.61 -16.81 12.40
N ALA A 44 29.89 -16.85 11.27
CA ALA A 44 28.47 -16.57 11.10
C ALA A 44 27.98 -15.28 11.79
N ALA A 45 28.27 -14.12 11.20
CA ALA A 45 27.51 -12.91 11.51
C ALA A 45 26.04 -13.15 11.09
N VAL A 46 25.18 -13.48 12.06
CA VAL A 46 23.74 -13.69 11.83
C VAL A 46 23.04 -12.34 11.86
N LEU A 47 22.59 -11.88 10.70
CA LEU A 47 21.70 -10.73 10.60
C LEU A 47 20.28 -11.14 10.99
N LEU A 48 19.82 -10.64 12.14
CA LEU A 48 18.43 -10.77 12.55
C LEU A 48 17.69 -9.47 12.18
N LEU A 49 16.83 -9.58 11.17
CA LEU A 49 15.94 -8.50 10.75
C LEU A 49 14.78 -8.39 11.74
N CYS A 50 14.71 -7.28 12.48
CA CYS A 50 13.56 -7.00 13.34
C CYS A 50 12.55 -6.15 12.57
N THR A 51 11.56 -6.81 11.98
CA THR A 51 10.35 -6.13 11.52
C THR A 51 9.43 -5.90 12.72
N VAL A 52 9.07 -4.65 13.00
CA VAL A 52 7.92 -4.38 13.87
C VAL A 52 6.69 -4.70 13.02
N PRO A 53 5.79 -5.59 13.46
CA PRO A 53 4.55 -5.84 12.73
C PRO A 53 3.80 -4.51 12.55
N VAL A 54 3.62 -4.10 11.30
CA VAL A 54 2.78 -2.95 10.98
C VAL A 54 1.35 -3.42 11.07
N ARG A 55 0.53 -2.72 11.86
CA ARG A 55 -0.90 -3.02 11.97
C ARG A 55 -1.56 -2.82 10.61
N PRO A 56 -2.27 -3.82 10.06
CA PRO A 56 -2.92 -3.67 8.76
C PRO A 56 -4.02 -2.60 8.83
N PRO A 57 -4.32 -1.90 7.73
CA PRO A 57 -5.34 -0.85 7.72
C PRO A 57 -6.73 -1.31 8.20
N SER A 58 -7.05 -2.58 7.99
CA SER A 58 -8.29 -3.23 8.44
C SER A 58 -8.45 -3.28 9.96
N GLU A 59 -7.35 -3.19 10.73
CA GLU A 59 -7.36 -3.16 12.19
C GLU A 59 -7.35 -1.74 12.78
N LEU A 60 -7.16 -0.70 11.95
CA LEU A 60 -7.20 0.69 12.40
C LEU A 60 -8.63 1.14 12.74
N ALA A 61 -8.79 2.15 13.58
CA ALA A 61 -10.10 2.71 13.84
C ALA A 61 -10.61 3.47 12.59
N ALA A 62 -11.90 3.36 12.28
CA ALA A 62 -12.50 4.13 11.19
C ALA A 62 -12.67 5.61 11.62
N SER A 63 -12.20 6.53 10.78
CA SER A 63 -12.46 7.96 10.90
C SER A 63 -13.76 8.34 10.18
N LYS A 64 -14.13 9.63 10.27
CA LYS A 64 -15.25 10.21 9.50
C LYS A 64 -14.88 10.56 8.05
N VAL A 65 -13.62 10.36 7.66
CA VAL A 65 -13.15 10.71 6.32
C VAL A 65 -13.64 9.67 5.31
N ARG A 66 -14.33 10.13 4.26
CA ARG A 66 -14.87 9.26 3.19
C ARG A 66 -14.14 9.48 1.88
N LEU A 67 -13.77 8.38 1.24
CA LEU A 67 -13.15 8.35 -0.09
C LEU A 67 -14.22 8.50 -1.17
N LYS A 68 -14.11 9.56 -1.98
CA LYS A 68 -15.07 9.89 -3.03
C LYS A 68 -14.66 9.34 -4.39
N ASN A 69 -13.40 9.54 -4.77
CA ASN A 69 -12.91 9.12 -6.08
C ASN A 69 -11.42 8.78 -6.03
N LEU A 70 -10.98 7.92 -6.93
CA LEU A 70 -9.58 7.53 -7.11
C LEU A 70 -9.27 7.63 -8.61
N VAL A 71 -8.30 8.46 -8.99
CA VAL A 71 -7.96 8.67 -10.40
C VAL A 71 -6.44 8.59 -10.58
N PRO A 72 -5.93 7.69 -11.44
CA PRO A 72 -6.68 6.65 -12.17
C PRO A 72 -7.19 5.52 -11.23
N THR A 73 -8.23 4.80 -11.68
CA THR A 73 -8.73 3.58 -11.01
C THR A 73 -8.00 2.31 -11.47
N GLN A 74 -7.23 2.40 -12.56
CA GLN A 74 -6.47 1.31 -13.13
C GLN A 74 -5.05 1.77 -13.46
N VAL A 75 -4.06 0.94 -13.15
CA VAL A 75 -2.66 1.22 -13.41
C VAL A 75 -2.00 0.00 -14.04
N ALA A 76 -1.22 0.25 -15.09
CA ALA A 76 -0.54 -0.81 -15.80
C ALA A 76 0.73 -1.27 -15.06
N LEU A 77 0.99 -2.57 -15.08
CA LEU A 77 2.31 -3.13 -14.77
C LEU A 77 3.35 -2.56 -15.74
N ARG A 78 4.58 -2.45 -15.27
CA ARG A 78 5.68 -1.82 -16.00
C ARG A 78 6.77 -2.82 -16.32
N THR A 79 7.08 -2.93 -17.61
CA THR A 79 8.19 -3.70 -18.13
C THR A 79 9.30 -2.74 -18.55
N GLY A 80 10.46 -2.80 -17.88
CA GLY A 80 11.65 -2.00 -18.23
C GLY A 80 12.15 -1.06 -17.14
N ALA A 81 13.40 -0.59 -17.30
CA ALA A 81 14.15 0.13 -16.26
C ALA A 81 13.86 1.64 -16.15
N ALA A 82 13.14 2.23 -17.11
CA ALA A 82 12.88 3.67 -17.19
C ALA A 82 11.37 3.96 -17.28
N ALA A 83 10.66 3.90 -16.15
CA ALA A 83 9.23 4.15 -16.10
C ALA A 83 8.89 5.34 -15.18
N GLU A 84 8.32 6.40 -15.78
CA GLU A 84 7.84 7.63 -15.11
C GLU A 84 6.89 7.34 -13.96
N PRO A 85 7.01 7.89 -12.74
CA PRO A 85 6.14 7.54 -11.60
C PRO A 85 4.62 7.64 -11.89
N VAL A 86 3.82 6.65 -11.46
CA VAL A 86 2.35 6.77 -11.56
C VAL A 86 1.84 7.65 -10.43
N ARG A 87 1.28 8.80 -10.78
CA ARG A 87 0.57 9.66 -9.83
C ARG A 87 -0.89 9.27 -9.76
N VAL A 88 -1.41 9.20 -8.54
CA VAL A 88 -2.81 8.93 -8.24
C VAL A 88 -3.35 10.04 -7.36
N ARG A 89 -4.53 10.53 -7.73
CA ARG A 89 -5.32 11.48 -6.96
C ARG A 89 -6.46 10.76 -6.26
N LEU A 90 -6.55 10.94 -4.95
CA LEU A 90 -7.61 10.40 -4.11
C LEU A 90 -8.45 11.55 -3.57
N ASP A 91 -9.64 11.73 -4.12
CA ASP A 91 -10.60 12.75 -3.66
C ASP A 91 -11.36 12.24 -2.44
N THR A 92 -11.56 13.11 -1.46
CA THR A 92 -12.15 12.76 -0.16
C THR A 92 -13.22 13.74 0.29
N SER A 93 -13.88 13.43 1.42
CA SER A 93 -14.46 14.47 2.28
C SER A 93 -13.37 15.46 2.75
N PRO A 94 -13.74 16.64 3.26
CA PRO A 94 -12.76 17.59 3.79
C PRO A 94 -11.77 16.91 4.77
N LEU A 95 -10.50 17.25 4.61
CA LEU A 95 -9.38 16.81 5.42
C LEU A 95 -8.90 17.97 6.29
N GLU A 96 -8.27 17.64 7.41
CA GLU A 96 -7.69 18.62 8.32
C GLU A 96 -6.22 18.86 7.99
N GLY A 97 -5.76 20.11 8.05
CA GLY A 97 -4.33 20.41 7.89
C GLY A 97 -3.54 19.95 9.11
N GLY A 98 -2.23 19.72 8.93
CA GLY A 98 -1.31 19.37 10.04
C GLY A 98 -1.32 17.90 10.46
N HIS A 99 -2.01 17.04 9.72
CA HIS A 99 -1.99 15.58 9.90
C HIS A 99 -1.11 14.89 8.87
N ASP A 100 -0.61 13.71 9.26
CA ASP A 100 0.16 12.85 8.38
C ASP A 100 -0.79 11.93 7.60
N TYR A 101 -0.85 12.15 6.29
CA TYR A 101 -1.68 11.35 5.39
C TYR A 101 -0.83 10.36 4.61
N THR A 102 -1.19 9.09 4.70
CA THR A 102 -0.64 8.02 3.87
C THR A 102 -1.76 7.23 3.21
N VAL A 103 -1.48 6.58 2.09
CA VAL A 103 -2.45 5.71 1.43
C VAL A 103 -1.94 4.29 1.44
N ALA A 104 -2.78 3.39 1.94
CA ALA A 104 -2.50 1.98 2.02
C ALA A 104 -3.24 1.24 0.91
N PHE A 105 -2.50 0.41 0.17
CA PHE A 105 -2.97 -0.47 -0.88
C PHE A 105 -2.84 -1.91 -0.39
N THR A 106 -3.96 -2.57 -0.14
CA THR A 106 -3.97 -3.96 0.35
C THR A 106 -4.48 -4.88 -0.74
N HIS A 107 -3.63 -5.81 -1.19
CA HIS A 107 -4.02 -6.78 -2.20
C HIS A 107 -5.11 -7.70 -1.65
N GLN A 108 -6.25 -7.79 -2.36
CA GLN A 108 -7.46 -8.45 -1.82
C GLN A 108 -7.28 -9.95 -1.55
N TRP A 109 -6.38 -10.62 -2.28
CA TRP A 109 -6.20 -12.07 -2.16
C TRP A 109 -5.05 -12.47 -1.24
N THR A 110 -3.97 -11.67 -1.21
CA THR A 110 -2.74 -12.01 -0.47
C THR A 110 -2.64 -11.24 0.84
N SER A 111 -3.52 -10.26 1.06
CA SER A 111 -3.46 -9.33 2.20
C SER A 111 -2.13 -8.55 2.30
N MET A 112 -1.36 -8.51 1.21
CA MET A 112 -0.10 -7.76 1.17
C MET A 112 -0.41 -6.26 1.08
N THR A 113 0.12 -5.49 2.04
CA THR A 113 -0.11 -4.04 2.10
C THR A 113 1.12 -3.26 1.66
N TYR A 114 0.91 -2.31 0.76
CA TYR A 114 1.87 -1.29 0.36
C TYR A 114 1.40 0.07 0.88
N ILE A 115 2.33 0.91 1.29
CA ILE A 115 2.03 2.25 1.82
C ILE A 115 2.74 3.27 0.96
N ALA A 116 2.03 4.34 0.60
CA ALA A 116 2.56 5.52 -0.06
C ALA A 116 2.32 6.75 0.80
N GLU A 117 3.32 7.62 0.86
CA GLU A 117 3.13 8.97 1.39
C GLU A 117 2.21 9.76 0.44
N ALA A 118 1.34 10.57 1.04
CA ALA A 118 0.37 11.34 0.29
C ALA A 118 0.50 12.83 0.64
N VAL A 119 0.43 13.66 -0.39
CA VAL A 119 0.50 15.12 -0.28
C VAL A 119 -0.91 15.66 -0.29
N LEU A 120 -1.24 16.44 0.73
CA LEU A 120 -2.54 17.08 0.87
C LEU A 120 -2.77 18.10 -0.25
N LEU A 121 -3.92 18.01 -0.92
CA LEU A 121 -4.28 18.97 -1.97
C LEU A 121 -4.62 20.34 -1.36
N PRO A 122 -4.35 21.46 -2.07
CA PRO A 122 -4.61 22.82 -1.55
C PRO A 122 -6.06 23.07 -1.11
N GLY A 123 -7.03 22.39 -1.72
CA GLY A 123 -8.45 22.50 -1.37
C GLY A 123 -8.90 21.63 -0.19
N LEU A 124 -7.97 20.94 0.48
CA LEU A 124 -8.23 20.03 1.61
C LEU A 124 -9.29 18.96 1.31
N ARG A 125 -9.44 18.58 0.04
CA ARG A 125 -10.49 17.66 -0.44
C ARG A 125 -9.93 16.44 -1.14
N GLY A 126 -8.75 16.03 -0.70
CA GLY A 126 -8.08 14.86 -1.23
C GLY A 126 -6.58 14.96 -1.07
N VAL A 127 -5.92 13.92 -1.54
CA VAL A 127 -4.47 13.80 -1.54
C VAL A 127 -3.97 13.36 -2.91
N GLU A 128 -2.73 13.73 -3.25
CA GLU A 128 -1.99 13.19 -4.38
C GLU A 128 -0.86 12.30 -3.86
N LEU A 129 -0.63 11.17 -4.52
CA LEU A 129 0.41 10.22 -4.12
C LEU A 129 1.04 9.56 -5.34
N THR A 130 2.20 8.95 -5.14
CA THR A 130 2.84 8.11 -6.16
C THR A 130 2.65 6.64 -5.80
N VAL A 131 2.16 5.83 -6.74
CA VAL A 131 1.96 4.40 -6.52
C VAL A 131 3.32 3.74 -6.26
N PRO A 132 3.46 2.92 -5.19
CA PRO A 132 4.70 2.22 -4.89
C PRO A 132 5.17 1.37 -6.07
N GLY A 133 6.42 1.58 -6.52
CA GLY A 133 6.96 0.86 -7.68
C GLY A 133 6.97 -0.67 -7.51
N GLN A 134 6.98 -1.16 -6.26
CA GLN A 134 6.85 -2.60 -5.97
C GLN A 134 5.52 -3.18 -6.46
N MET A 135 4.44 -2.40 -6.42
CA MET A 135 3.14 -2.82 -6.95
C MET A 135 3.14 -2.87 -8.47
N LEU A 136 4.00 -2.09 -9.14
CA LEU A 136 4.01 -1.96 -10.59
C LEU A 136 5.04 -2.85 -11.27
N THR A 137 5.91 -3.50 -10.50
CA THR A 137 6.99 -4.33 -11.03
C THR A 137 6.49 -5.77 -11.14
N PRO A 138 6.52 -6.41 -12.33
CA PRO A 138 6.17 -7.81 -12.47
C PRO A 138 7.15 -8.66 -11.64
N THR A 139 6.65 -9.27 -10.57
CA THR A 139 7.38 -10.20 -9.72
C THR A 139 6.63 -11.52 -9.65
N SER A 140 7.35 -12.62 -9.42
CA SER A 140 6.78 -13.97 -9.37
C SER A 140 5.80 -14.21 -8.22
N GLN A 141 5.60 -13.24 -7.32
CA GLN A 141 4.81 -13.35 -6.10
C GLN A 141 3.53 -12.47 -6.11
N THR A 142 3.05 -12.10 -7.31
CA THR A 142 1.76 -11.43 -7.64
C THR A 142 1.62 -9.94 -7.29
N PRO A 143 2.07 -9.04 -8.19
CA PRO A 143 1.78 -7.60 -8.16
C PRO A 143 0.49 -7.22 -8.90
N GLU A 144 -0.03 -8.08 -9.77
CA GLU A 144 -1.30 -7.90 -10.50
C GLU A 144 -2.49 -8.31 -9.63
N GLY A 145 -3.55 -7.51 -9.66
CA GLY A 145 -4.81 -7.80 -9.00
C GLY A 145 -5.56 -6.54 -8.56
N LEU A 146 -6.53 -6.79 -7.69
CA LEU A 146 -7.36 -5.75 -7.08
C LEU A 146 -6.79 -5.38 -5.70
N TYR A 147 -6.65 -4.08 -5.48
CA TYR A 147 -6.14 -3.52 -4.23
C TYR A 147 -7.22 -2.70 -3.55
N ASP A 148 -7.49 -3.01 -2.29
CA ASP A 148 -8.27 -2.16 -1.41
C ASP A 148 -7.44 -0.94 -1.01
N VAL A 149 -7.98 0.24 -1.24
CA VAL A 149 -7.35 1.53 -0.99
C VAL A 149 -8.01 2.18 0.22
N HIS A 150 -7.17 2.48 1.21
CA HIS A 150 -7.54 3.23 2.41
C HIS A 150 -6.66 4.47 2.54
N LEU A 151 -7.24 5.59 2.96
CA LEU A 151 -6.47 6.70 3.50
C LEU A 151 -6.18 6.39 4.97
N VAL A 152 -4.94 6.50 5.40
CA VAL A 152 -4.48 6.34 6.78
C VAL A 152 -4.04 7.70 7.31
N ILE A 153 -4.49 8.01 8.52
CA ILE A 153 -4.28 9.31 9.18
C ILE A 153 -3.50 9.06 10.46
N ASP A 154 -2.35 9.72 10.59
CA ASP A 154 -1.44 9.66 11.75
C ASP A 154 -1.05 8.23 12.16
N SER A 155 -1.07 7.29 11.20
CA SER A 155 -0.88 5.85 11.45
C SER A 155 -1.84 5.20 12.46
N ALA A 156 -2.94 5.88 12.81
CA ALA A 156 -3.86 5.47 13.87
C ALA A 156 -5.28 5.21 13.35
N PHE A 157 -5.71 5.97 12.34
CA PHE A 157 -7.05 5.89 11.76
C PHE A 157 -7.01 5.52 10.29
N ARG A 158 -8.09 4.92 9.81
CA ARG A 158 -8.36 4.74 8.38
C ARG A 158 -9.58 5.54 7.92
N SER A 159 -9.73 5.71 6.62
CA SER A 159 -10.98 6.18 6.03
C SER A 159 -12.16 5.25 6.39
N GLU A 160 -13.36 5.83 6.48
CA GLU A 160 -14.62 5.13 6.79
C GLU A 160 -14.89 3.99 5.80
N ASN A 161 -14.68 4.28 4.51
CA ASN A 161 -14.86 3.34 3.41
C ASN A 161 -13.54 3.04 2.71
N ARG A 162 -13.58 2.07 1.79
CA ARG A 162 -12.48 1.72 0.89
C ARG A 162 -12.81 2.06 -0.55
N ARG A 163 -11.77 2.26 -1.37
CA ARG A 163 -11.85 2.26 -2.83
C ARG A 163 -11.03 1.11 -3.38
N THR A 164 -11.10 0.89 -4.68
CA THR A 164 -10.36 -0.19 -5.34
C THR A 164 -9.48 0.38 -6.43
N LEU A 165 -8.24 -0.08 -6.47
CA LEU A 165 -7.29 0.16 -7.55
C LEU A 165 -7.02 -1.19 -8.24
N THR A 166 -7.16 -1.21 -9.56
CA THR A 166 -6.74 -2.37 -10.35
C THR A 166 -5.30 -2.15 -10.81
N VAL A 167 -4.44 -3.11 -10.54
CA VAL A 167 -3.09 -3.17 -11.10
C VAL A 167 -3.04 -4.38 -12.01
N GLY A 168 -2.69 -4.22 -13.28
CA GLY A 168 -2.63 -5.36 -14.20
C GLY A 168 -1.93 -5.03 -15.50
N SER A 169 -1.81 -6.00 -16.39
CA SER A 169 -1.32 -5.71 -17.73
C SER A 169 -2.32 -4.81 -18.47
N ALA A 170 -1.84 -3.92 -19.34
CA ALA A 170 -2.71 -3.07 -20.17
C ALA A 170 -3.65 -3.90 -21.08
N GLU A 171 -3.33 -5.18 -21.29
CA GLU A 171 -4.11 -6.14 -22.08
C GLU A 171 -5.07 -7.00 -21.22
N SER A 172 -4.99 -6.93 -19.89
CA SER A 172 -5.93 -7.60 -18.99
C SER A 172 -7.21 -6.76 -18.90
N GLU A 173 -8.07 -6.87 -19.91
CA GLU A 173 -9.48 -6.48 -19.75
C GLU A 173 -10.16 -7.46 -18.78
N LEU A 174 -9.95 -7.23 -17.48
CA LEU A 174 -10.71 -7.89 -16.44
C LEU A 174 -12.15 -7.37 -16.55
N SER A 175 -12.99 -8.19 -17.19
CA SER A 175 -14.45 -8.04 -17.32
C SER A 175 -15.07 -7.34 -16.12
N SER A 176 -15.31 -6.04 -16.26
CA SER A 176 -16.08 -5.27 -15.27
C SER A 176 -17.55 -5.59 -15.46
N SER A 177 -18.03 -6.63 -14.78
CA SER A 177 -19.46 -6.83 -14.55
C SER A 177 -19.97 -5.72 -13.63
N SER A 178 -20.27 -4.56 -14.19
CA SER A 178 -20.97 -3.49 -13.47
C SER A 178 -22.43 -3.89 -13.34
N VAL A 179 -22.85 -4.28 -12.13
CA VAL A 179 -24.27 -4.45 -11.81
C VAL A 179 -24.93 -3.08 -11.93
N SER A 180 -25.87 -2.99 -12.85
CA SER A 180 -26.58 -1.77 -13.24
C SER A 180 -27.29 -1.13 -12.04
N GLN A 181 -27.04 0.15 -11.78
CA GLN A 181 -28.02 1.04 -11.16
C GLN A 181 -28.27 2.20 -12.11
N SER A 182 -29.05 1.95 -13.16
CA SER A 182 -29.73 3.01 -13.89
C SER A 182 -31.03 3.33 -13.16
N CYS A 183 -31.04 4.43 -12.43
CA CYS A 183 -32.27 5.10 -12.04
C CYS A 183 -32.86 5.82 -13.26
N SER A 184 -33.85 5.20 -13.90
CA SER A 184 -34.79 5.88 -14.78
C SER A 184 -36.11 5.10 -14.89
N ALA A 185 -37.15 5.68 -14.28
CA ALA A 185 -38.56 5.64 -14.66
C ALA A 185 -39.25 4.28 -14.90
N SER A 186 -40.09 3.93 -13.91
CA SER A 186 -41.45 3.39 -14.04
C SER A 186 -41.99 3.13 -15.46
N SER A 187 -42.28 1.87 -15.76
CA SER A 187 -43.47 1.44 -16.53
C SER A 187 -43.77 -0.05 -16.30
N PHE A 188 -44.03 -0.42 -15.04
CA PHE A 188 -44.67 -1.70 -14.76
C PHE A 188 -46.18 -1.56 -15.02
N VAL A 189 -46.71 -2.21 -16.05
CA VAL A 189 -48.16 -2.33 -16.28
C VAL A 189 -48.63 -3.62 -15.60
N PRO A 190 -49.52 -3.56 -14.60
CA PRO A 190 -50.08 -4.76 -14.00
C PRO A 190 -51.00 -5.47 -15.01
N ILE A 191 -50.77 -6.77 -15.22
CA ILE A 191 -51.70 -7.63 -15.96
C ILE A 191 -52.98 -7.73 -15.12
N GLY A 192 -54.08 -7.19 -15.67
CA GLY A 192 -55.39 -7.23 -15.05
C GLY A 192 -55.85 -8.66 -14.80
N LYS A 193 -56.38 -8.91 -13.60
CA LYS A 193 -57.03 -10.17 -13.24
C LYS A 193 -58.23 -10.38 -14.15
N ALA A 194 -58.24 -11.46 -14.92
CA ALA A 194 -59.44 -11.94 -15.58
C ALA A 194 -60.37 -12.56 -14.53
N SER A 195 -61.53 -11.94 -14.34
CA SER A 195 -62.64 -12.49 -13.57
C SER A 195 -63.72 -12.99 -14.53
N LYS A 196 -63.88 -14.31 -14.64
CA LYS A 196 -65.13 -15.07 -14.56
C LYS A 196 -64.85 -16.55 -14.71
#